data_AF-U6R8W7-F1
#
_entry.id   AF-U6R8W7-F1
#
_cell.length_a   1.000
_cell.length_b   1.000
_cell.length_c   1.000
_cell.angle_alpha   90.00
_cell.angle_beta   90.00
_cell.angle_gamma   90.00
#
_symmetry.space_group_name_H-M   'P 1'
#
loop_
_entity.id
_entity.type
_entity.pdbx_description
1 polymer ?
#
loop_
_entity_poly.entity_id
_entity_poly.type
_entity_poly.pdbx_seq_one_letter_code
_entity_poly.pdbx_strand_id
1 'polypeptide(L)'
;MKHFLSILFIFSLNLVSPLLAQDKSSVDMSALLENKIWKVQLPQDKQYAIEMEFRSAEWKQSFLYDKKQNPICYSYSLHEDTIKVFESGKDYIIQELTDSTLVLQYLPEILTIEVAPVRCTTDNSIQGQRQNEERLDSIWRKEDIWNKGVAKITGEPIKDLSTIEPPRWAIWNYDLEKYFVSRMKYPKKLLEKNVAGYSVVMFSLDTLGLPRGINILTSIHKDFDKEVIRLTQELPHCLPCRDKNGKRMECFYTVYVPFLPQHYKDRVKTDSVREEELKQCLVEWESGSYFQKGNPYAITNYINEHLRYNPKMLGNKNQIRGIYTIQIDSYGEVSEAKTMRSCRIPEWDNQVLQIIKSMPRWTPAINYWKGEYCNSVWTVPVLFKNDSPTTPINPHTDVSVIGYSTCDTPVLMRYDATLTAHTTEPYLEVGVPVCYLNEQGDTIVPYGKYRYCQTDTIKKLGFVYEHKPKDARIICINNAGKELFYVFKYDNGPDYIQEGLFRIMNEDGLVGFADSLGNVAIKPQFKFAYPFEHGKAKVTFSGENKVIPDSKGEKHYRNNSDWYYINKNGKIINK
;
A
#
# COMPACT_ATOMS: atom_id res chain seq x y z
N MET A 1 9.25 25.76 -90.98
CA MET A 1 9.69 24.35 -91.06
C MET A 1 9.55 23.74 -89.67
N LYS A 2 8.68 22.71 -89.55
CA LYS A 2 8.58 21.64 -88.51
C LYS A 2 8.57 22.06 -87.02
N HIS A 3 7.69 21.60 -86.12
CA HIS A 3 6.46 20.78 -86.16
C HIS A 3 6.01 20.58 -84.68
N PHE A 4 4.69 20.61 -84.42
CA PHE A 4 3.92 19.78 -83.45
C PHE A 4 4.27 19.90 -81.93
N LEU A 5 3.38 19.69 -80.96
CA LEU A 5 2.13 18.92 -80.88
C LEU A 5 1.33 19.40 -79.63
N SER A 6 0.00 19.39 -79.73
CA SER A 6 -0.98 19.73 -78.70
C SER A 6 -1.14 18.64 -77.63
N ILE A 7 -1.35 18.98 -76.35
CA ILE A 7 -2.09 18.14 -75.36
C ILE A 7 -2.87 19.03 -74.37
N LEU A 8 -4.17 18.75 -74.23
CA LEU A 8 -5.11 19.26 -73.22
C LEU A 8 -4.59 19.11 -71.79
N PHE A 9 -4.83 20.10 -70.92
CA PHE A 9 -4.91 19.87 -69.47
C PHE A 9 -6.29 20.26 -68.92
N ILE A 10 -6.83 19.29 -68.20
CA ILE A 10 -8.16 19.20 -67.61
C ILE A 10 -8.25 20.15 -66.41
N PHE A 11 -9.34 20.91 -66.32
CA PHE A 11 -9.78 21.57 -65.09
C PHE A 11 -10.10 20.51 -64.03
N SER A 12 -9.29 20.40 -62.97
CA SER A 12 -9.73 19.79 -61.71
C SER A 12 -10.11 20.90 -60.73
N LEU A 13 -11.43 21.06 -60.54
CA LEU A 13 -12.01 21.74 -59.40
C LEU A 13 -11.43 21.10 -58.12
N ASN A 14 -10.62 21.83 -57.36
CA ASN A 14 -10.47 21.54 -55.95
C ASN A 14 -11.71 22.10 -55.24
N LEU A 15 -12.65 21.19 -54.96
CA LEU A 15 -13.74 21.41 -54.02
C LEU A 15 -13.13 21.89 -52.69
N VAL A 16 -13.38 23.16 -52.36
CA VAL A 16 -13.44 23.59 -50.96
C VAL A 16 -14.59 22.79 -50.34
N SER A 17 -14.24 21.72 -49.63
CA SER A 17 -15.20 21.04 -48.76
C SER A 17 -15.44 21.97 -47.57
N PRO A 18 -16.68 22.39 -47.28
CA PRO A 18 -16.97 23.03 -46.00
C PRO A 18 -16.79 21.95 -44.92
N LEU A 19 -15.63 21.96 -44.28
CA LEU A 19 -15.33 21.09 -43.16
C LEU A 19 -16.33 21.40 -42.05
N LEU A 20 -16.93 20.33 -41.52
CA LEU A 20 -17.82 20.31 -40.37
C LEU A 20 -17.32 21.27 -39.28
N ALA A 21 -18.00 22.41 -39.15
CA ALA A 21 -17.97 23.20 -37.94
C ALA A 21 -18.49 22.29 -36.82
N GLN A 22 -17.56 21.69 -36.06
CA GLN A 22 -17.89 21.12 -34.79
C GLN A 22 -18.30 22.29 -33.90
N ASP A 23 -19.61 22.38 -33.63
CA ASP A 23 -20.20 23.28 -32.66
C ASP A 23 -19.66 22.92 -31.26
N LYS A 24 -18.43 23.35 -30.99
CA LYS A 24 -17.69 23.08 -29.75
C LYS A 24 -17.68 24.37 -28.95
N SER A 25 -18.34 24.33 -27.79
CA SER A 25 -18.26 25.43 -26.83
C SER A 25 -16.79 25.70 -26.46
N SER A 26 -16.45 26.95 -26.13
CA SER A 26 -15.11 27.33 -25.67
C SER A 26 -14.62 26.48 -24.48
N VAL A 27 -15.55 26.01 -23.65
CA VAL A 27 -15.30 25.11 -22.51
C VAL A 27 -14.81 23.73 -22.97
N ASP A 28 -15.41 23.15 -24.01
CA ASP A 28 -14.98 21.86 -24.57
C ASP A 28 -13.63 21.95 -25.27
N MET A 29 -13.31 23.10 -25.88
CA MET A 29 -12.00 23.31 -26.50
C MET A 29 -10.89 23.49 -25.48
N SER A 30 -11.12 24.26 -24.40
CA SER A 30 -10.15 24.41 -23.31
C SER A 30 -9.75 23.06 -22.73
N ALA A 31 -10.73 22.19 -22.50
CA ALA A 31 -10.50 20.84 -21.97
C ALA A 31 -9.64 19.95 -22.90
N LEU A 32 -9.72 20.15 -24.21
CA LEU A 32 -8.91 19.40 -25.19
C LEU A 32 -7.50 19.97 -25.35
N LEU A 33 -7.36 21.30 -25.21
CA LEU A 33 -6.14 22.05 -25.46
C LEU A 33 -5.19 22.10 -24.26
N GLU A 34 -5.73 22.32 -23.06
CA GLU A 34 -4.97 22.57 -21.84
C GLU A 34 -4.32 21.31 -21.26
N ASN A 35 -3.31 21.49 -20.40
CA ASN A 35 -2.65 20.44 -19.62
C ASN A 35 -1.96 19.35 -20.47
N LYS A 36 -1.64 19.66 -21.73
CA LYS A 36 -0.91 18.78 -22.66
C LYS A 36 0.32 19.50 -23.23
N ILE A 37 1.33 18.72 -23.59
CA ILE A 37 2.49 19.22 -24.35
C ILE A 37 2.23 18.95 -25.83
N TRP A 38 2.04 20.02 -26.59
CA TRP A 38 1.87 20.00 -28.03
C TRP A 38 3.23 20.15 -28.70
N LYS A 39 3.68 19.11 -29.40
CA LYS A 39 4.95 19.12 -30.13
C LYS A 39 4.70 19.41 -31.60
N VAL A 40 5.35 20.43 -32.13
CA VAL A 40 5.27 20.76 -33.56
C VAL A 40 5.90 19.63 -34.37
N GLN A 41 5.17 19.15 -35.38
CA GLN A 41 5.74 18.21 -36.35
C GLN A 41 6.65 18.96 -37.31
N LEU A 42 7.96 18.67 -37.25
CA LEU A 42 8.96 19.26 -38.11
C LEU A 42 9.42 18.27 -39.20
N PRO A 43 9.89 18.77 -40.36
CA PRO A 43 10.57 17.96 -41.37
C PRO A 43 11.75 17.16 -40.78
N GLN A 44 11.98 15.94 -41.29
CA GLN A 44 12.96 14.96 -40.76
C GLN A 44 14.42 15.46 -40.69
N ASP A 45 14.73 16.57 -41.33
CA ASP A 45 16.06 17.17 -41.48
C ASP A 45 16.37 18.29 -40.46
N LYS A 46 15.46 18.62 -39.53
CA LYS A 46 15.65 19.71 -38.57
C LYS A 46 15.97 19.24 -37.14
N GLN A 47 16.94 19.90 -36.50
CA GLN A 47 17.50 19.55 -35.18
C GLN A 47 16.87 20.30 -33.98
N TYR A 48 15.76 21.02 -34.17
CA TYR A 48 15.07 21.70 -33.07
C TYR A 48 13.70 21.08 -32.85
N ALA A 49 13.16 21.20 -31.63
CA ALA A 49 11.77 20.88 -31.32
C ALA A 49 11.09 22.11 -30.72
N ILE A 50 9.84 22.35 -31.13
CA ILE A 50 8.99 23.37 -30.52
C ILE A 50 7.93 22.63 -29.71
N GLU A 51 7.89 22.93 -28.42
CA GLU A 51 6.88 22.44 -27.50
C GLU A 51 6.00 23.60 -27.06
N MET A 52 4.69 23.38 -27.06
CA MET A 52 3.68 24.35 -26.63
C MET A 52 2.86 23.73 -25.52
N GLU A 53 2.56 24.53 -24.50
CA GLU A 53 1.72 24.13 -23.40
C GLU A 53 0.75 25.24 -23.05
N PHE A 54 -0.53 24.89 -22.94
CA PHE A 54 -1.62 25.80 -22.59
C PHE A 54 -2.10 25.49 -21.17
N ARG A 55 -2.23 26.52 -20.33
CA ARG A 55 -2.71 26.41 -18.95
C ARG A 55 -3.44 27.68 -18.52
N SER A 56 -4.75 27.63 -18.24
CA SER A 56 -5.47 28.69 -17.52
C SER A 56 -5.09 30.11 -17.94
N ALA A 57 -5.27 30.40 -19.23
CA ALA A 57 -4.90 31.66 -19.90
C ALA A 57 -3.39 31.94 -20.10
N GLU A 58 -2.50 31.01 -19.78
CA GLU A 58 -1.07 31.02 -20.13
C GLU A 58 -0.73 30.07 -21.29
N TRP A 59 -0.03 30.57 -22.31
CA TRP A 59 0.57 29.78 -23.37
C TRP A 59 2.10 29.84 -23.23
N LYS A 60 2.71 28.70 -22.90
CA LYS A 60 4.16 28.52 -22.84
C LYS A 60 4.67 27.91 -24.13
N GLN A 61 5.67 28.53 -24.75
CA GLN A 61 6.36 28.01 -25.92
C GLN A 61 7.84 27.80 -25.58
N SER A 62 8.32 26.57 -25.72
CA SER A 62 9.71 26.22 -25.49
C SER A 62 10.38 25.81 -26.79
N PHE A 63 11.53 26.44 -27.06
CA PHE A 63 12.41 26.05 -28.15
C PHE A 63 13.53 25.17 -27.61
N LEU A 64 13.58 23.92 -28.04
CA LEU A 64 14.67 22.99 -27.75
C LEU A 64 15.70 23.08 -28.88
N TYR A 65 16.83 23.71 -28.59
CA TYR A 65 18.02 23.73 -29.45
C TYR A 65 19.24 23.38 -28.60
N ASP A 66 19.98 22.34 -29.00
CA ASP A 66 21.21 21.88 -28.31
C ASP A 66 21.06 21.68 -26.78
N LYS A 67 19.94 21.05 -26.37
CA LYS A 67 19.56 20.76 -24.97
C LYS A 67 19.40 21.97 -24.04
N LYS A 68 19.46 23.20 -24.54
CA LYS A 68 19.06 24.40 -23.80
C LYS A 68 17.60 24.72 -24.11
N GLN A 69 16.82 24.98 -23.07
CA GLN A 69 15.40 25.26 -23.16
C GLN A 69 15.14 26.68 -22.63
N ASN A 70 14.71 27.58 -23.52
CA ASN A 70 14.27 28.93 -23.14
C ASN A 70 12.75 29.00 -23.33
N PRO A 71 11.96 28.91 -22.25
CA PRO A 71 10.51 29.05 -22.33
C PRO A 71 10.14 30.54 -22.49
N ILE A 72 9.26 30.82 -23.45
CA ILE A 72 8.56 32.10 -23.56
C ILE A 72 7.13 31.87 -23.09
N CYS A 73 6.64 32.75 -22.21
CA CYS A 73 5.27 32.68 -21.69
C CYS A 73 4.47 33.85 -22.26
N TYR A 74 3.27 33.54 -22.75
CA TYR A 74 2.30 34.49 -23.23
C TYR A 74 0.97 34.29 -22.49
N SER A 75 0.15 35.31 -22.45
CA SER A 75 -1.24 35.26 -22.06
C SER A 75 -2.10 35.03 -23.31
N TYR A 76 -3.12 34.17 -23.22
CA TYR A 76 -4.03 33.91 -24.32
C TYR A 76 -5.50 33.91 -23.90
N SER A 77 -6.38 34.10 -24.87
CA SER A 77 -7.83 33.86 -24.72
C SER A 77 -8.37 33.01 -25.88
N LEU A 78 -9.41 32.23 -25.59
CA LEU A 78 -10.13 31.42 -26.57
C LEU A 78 -11.45 32.11 -26.91
N HIS A 79 -11.71 32.30 -28.20
CA HIS A 79 -12.99 32.78 -28.71
C HIS A 79 -13.39 31.95 -29.92
N GLU A 80 -14.47 31.18 -29.80
CA GLU A 80 -14.87 30.17 -30.79
C GLU A 80 -13.67 29.30 -31.18
N ASP A 81 -13.24 29.28 -32.44
CA ASP A 81 -12.09 28.53 -32.95
C ASP A 81 -10.76 29.33 -32.91
N THR A 82 -10.75 30.53 -32.32
CA THR A 82 -9.62 31.45 -32.38
C THR A 82 -8.87 31.54 -31.04
N ILE A 83 -7.54 31.53 -31.09
CA ILE A 83 -6.63 31.82 -29.96
C ILE A 83 -6.05 33.23 -30.18
N LYS A 84 -6.30 34.14 -29.25
CA LYS A 84 -5.67 35.47 -29.24
C LYS A 84 -4.53 35.52 -28.24
N VAL A 85 -3.34 35.95 -28.66
CA VAL A 85 -2.15 36.06 -27.80
C VAL A 85 -1.82 37.52 -27.54
N PHE A 86 -1.95 37.94 -26.28
CA PHE A 86 -1.96 39.36 -25.94
C PHE A 86 -0.60 40.05 -26.13
N GLU A 87 0.50 39.45 -25.65
CA GLU A 87 1.82 40.10 -25.68
C GLU A 87 2.44 40.13 -27.08
N SER A 88 2.05 39.19 -27.95
CA SER A 88 2.54 39.14 -29.33
C SER A 88 1.61 39.80 -30.35
N GLY A 89 0.37 40.13 -29.96
CA GLY A 89 -0.66 40.64 -30.86
C GLY A 89 -1.08 39.64 -31.94
N LYS A 90 -0.78 38.35 -31.76
CA LYS A 90 -1.01 37.31 -32.78
C LYS A 90 -2.33 36.60 -32.54
N ASP A 91 -3.09 36.47 -33.61
CA ASP A 91 -4.32 35.66 -33.65
C ASP A 91 -4.05 34.35 -34.40
N TYR A 92 -4.58 33.25 -33.89
CA TYR A 92 -4.46 31.92 -34.49
C TYR A 92 -5.84 31.28 -34.63
N ILE A 93 -6.14 30.68 -35.78
CA ILE A 93 -7.31 29.81 -35.98
C ILE A 93 -6.92 28.36 -35.70
N ILE A 94 -7.76 27.66 -34.95
CA ILE A 94 -7.71 26.22 -34.75
C ILE A 94 -8.46 25.55 -35.90
N GLN A 95 -7.71 24.98 -36.85
CA GLN A 95 -8.32 24.26 -37.98
C GLN A 95 -8.75 22.83 -37.61
N GLU A 96 -8.02 22.21 -36.68
CA GLU A 96 -8.31 20.86 -36.20
C GLU A 96 -7.91 20.79 -34.72
N LEU A 97 -8.82 20.30 -33.87
CA LEU A 97 -8.54 20.00 -32.47
C LEU A 97 -9.17 18.68 -32.07
N THR A 98 -8.31 17.68 -31.88
CA THR A 98 -8.62 16.36 -31.35
C THR A 98 -7.80 16.10 -30.10
N ASP A 99 -7.94 14.92 -29.49
CA ASP A 99 -7.13 14.56 -28.32
C ASP A 99 -5.64 14.44 -28.61
N SER A 100 -5.25 14.20 -29.87
CA SER A 100 -3.87 13.93 -30.30
C SER A 100 -3.33 14.93 -31.31
N THR A 101 -4.19 15.74 -31.94
CA THR A 101 -3.81 16.62 -33.05
C THR A 101 -4.38 18.01 -32.83
N LEU A 102 -3.50 19.00 -32.97
CA LEU A 102 -3.82 20.41 -32.99
C LEU A 102 -3.23 21.00 -34.27
N VAL A 103 -4.06 21.65 -35.08
CA VAL A 103 -3.62 22.36 -36.28
C VAL A 103 -3.91 23.85 -36.09
N LEU A 104 -2.86 24.65 -36.00
CA LEU A 104 -2.94 26.10 -35.81
C LEU A 104 -2.56 26.82 -37.10
N GLN A 105 -3.37 27.80 -37.50
CA GLN A 105 -3.04 28.72 -38.59
C GLN A 105 -2.93 30.14 -38.04
N TYR A 106 -1.80 30.80 -38.27
CA TYR A 106 -1.61 32.20 -37.90
C TYR A 106 -2.41 33.12 -38.84
N LEU A 107 -3.11 34.09 -38.26
CA LEU A 107 -3.81 35.16 -38.96
C LEU A 107 -2.98 36.44 -38.93
N PRO A 108 -2.29 36.81 -40.03
CA PRO A 108 -1.57 38.07 -40.07
C PRO A 108 -2.52 39.26 -40.24
N GLU A 109 -2.22 40.38 -39.56
CA GLU A 109 -2.97 41.65 -39.69
C GLU A 109 -2.84 42.31 -41.09
N ILE A 110 -1.81 41.92 -41.85
CA ILE A 110 -1.54 42.41 -43.22
C ILE A 110 -1.28 41.18 -44.09
N LEU A 111 -1.81 41.14 -45.32
CA LEU A 111 -1.60 40.06 -46.30
C LEU A 111 -0.10 39.82 -46.56
N THR A 112 0.49 38.88 -45.82
CA THR A 112 1.82 38.33 -46.08
C THR A 112 1.71 36.91 -46.61
N ILE A 113 2.69 36.52 -47.43
CA ILE A 113 2.83 35.23 -48.13
C ILE A 113 2.38 34.04 -47.26
N GLU A 114 1.60 33.15 -47.89
CA GLU A 114 1.00 31.91 -47.37
C GLU A 114 1.64 31.38 -46.08
N VAL A 115 1.01 31.68 -44.94
CA VAL A 115 1.38 31.07 -43.66
C VAL A 115 0.68 29.72 -43.58
N ALA A 116 1.43 28.66 -43.88
CA ALA A 116 0.92 27.30 -43.83
C ALA A 116 0.51 26.90 -42.40
N PRO A 117 -0.56 26.10 -42.24
CA PRO A 117 -0.97 25.61 -40.92
C PRO A 117 0.11 24.72 -40.28
N VAL A 118 0.31 24.88 -38.98
CA VAL A 118 1.27 24.14 -38.17
C VAL A 118 0.55 23.00 -37.46
N ARG A 119 0.94 21.77 -37.80
CA ARG A 119 0.42 20.56 -37.14
C ARG A 119 1.24 20.22 -35.91
N CYS A 120 0.54 19.97 -34.81
CA CYS A 120 1.10 19.63 -33.52
C CYS A 120 0.50 18.31 -33.03
N THR A 121 1.30 17.55 -32.28
CA THR A 121 0.88 16.27 -31.72
C THR A 121 1.29 16.13 -30.26
N THR A 122 0.49 15.40 -29.50
CA THR A 122 0.81 14.97 -28.12
C THR A 122 1.10 13.46 -28.10
N ASP A 123 1.93 13.03 -27.15
CA ASP A 123 2.13 11.61 -26.88
C ASP A 123 0.94 11.05 -26.09
N ASN A 124 0.04 10.37 -26.80
CA ASN A 124 -1.12 9.71 -26.21
C ASN A 124 -0.88 8.23 -25.88
N SER A 125 0.37 7.76 -25.88
CA SER A 125 0.69 6.45 -25.32
C SER A 125 0.36 6.41 -23.83
N ILE A 126 0.06 5.22 -23.29
CA ILE A 126 -0.22 5.06 -21.85
C ILE A 126 0.96 5.58 -21.00
N GLN A 127 2.19 5.36 -21.48
CA GLN A 127 3.38 5.85 -20.80
C GLN A 127 3.47 7.38 -20.83
N GLY A 128 3.23 8.01 -21.98
CA GLY A 128 3.19 9.46 -22.11
C GLY A 128 2.10 10.10 -21.24
N GLN A 129 0.92 9.47 -21.15
CA GLN A 129 -0.17 9.92 -20.29
C GLN A 129 0.20 9.87 -18.80
N ARG A 130 0.85 8.79 -18.33
CA ARG A 130 1.35 8.69 -16.95
C ARG A 130 2.41 9.74 -16.63
N GLN A 131 3.37 9.92 -17.52
CA GLN A 131 4.41 10.95 -17.36
C GLN A 131 3.81 12.36 -17.32
N ASN A 132 2.76 12.62 -18.12
CA ASN A 132 2.07 13.88 -18.07
C ASN A 132 1.29 14.07 -16.75
N GLU A 133 0.65 13.03 -16.22
CA GLU A 133 -0.01 13.07 -14.91
C GLU A 133 0.98 13.38 -13.78
N GLU A 134 2.11 12.68 -13.73
CA GLU A 134 3.17 12.92 -12.72
C GLU A 134 3.72 14.35 -12.80
N ARG A 135 3.92 14.84 -14.03
CA ARG A 135 4.38 16.20 -14.29
C ARG A 135 3.37 17.23 -13.80
N LEU A 136 2.09 17.08 -14.14
CA LEU A 136 1.02 17.97 -13.72
C LEU A 136 0.84 17.98 -12.20
N ASP A 137 0.82 16.80 -11.57
CA ASP A 137 0.72 16.69 -10.12
C ASP A 137 1.91 17.37 -9.42
N SER A 138 3.12 17.22 -9.97
CA SER A 138 4.32 17.91 -9.47
C SER A 138 4.20 19.43 -9.57
N ILE A 139 3.59 19.95 -10.62
CA ILE A 139 3.33 21.40 -10.80
C ILE A 139 2.30 21.87 -9.79
N TRP A 140 1.13 21.23 -9.73
CA TRP A 140 0.05 21.64 -8.84
C TRP A 140 0.48 21.63 -7.38
N ARG A 141 1.29 20.65 -6.96
CA ARG A 141 1.85 20.60 -5.61
C ARG A 141 2.85 21.72 -5.31
N LYS A 142 3.51 22.31 -6.32
CA LYS A 142 4.39 23.49 -6.14
C LYS A 142 3.59 24.79 -6.08
N GLU A 143 2.46 24.85 -6.78
CA GLU A 143 1.51 25.96 -6.75
C GLU A 143 0.59 25.90 -5.51
N ASP A 144 0.53 24.75 -4.86
CA ASP A 144 -0.19 24.55 -3.60
C ASP A 144 0.41 25.38 -2.47
N ILE A 145 -0.33 26.41 -2.06
CA ILE A 145 0.04 27.33 -0.98
C ILE A 145 -0.53 26.91 0.38
N TRP A 146 -1.24 25.78 0.47
CA TRP A 146 -1.93 25.37 1.68
C TRP A 146 -1.06 24.51 2.58
N ASN A 147 -1.10 24.81 3.89
CA ASN A 147 -0.49 23.96 4.90
C ASN A 147 -1.30 22.67 5.04
N LYS A 148 -0.73 21.54 4.61
CA LYS A 148 -1.33 20.21 4.72
C LYS A 148 -1.19 19.66 6.14
N GLY A 149 -2.13 18.82 6.54
CA GLY A 149 -2.15 18.22 7.87
C GLY A 149 -2.87 19.08 8.90
N VAL A 150 -2.38 19.06 10.14
CA VAL A 150 -3.11 19.54 11.32
C VAL A 150 -2.90 21.04 11.56
N ALA A 151 -3.99 21.76 11.80
CA ALA A 151 -3.98 23.14 12.30
C ALA A 151 -4.92 23.31 13.50
N LYS A 152 -4.71 24.35 14.32
CA LYS A 152 -5.63 24.64 15.43
C LYS A 152 -6.97 25.14 14.88
N ILE A 153 -8.05 24.94 15.64
CA ILE A 153 -9.37 25.50 15.28
C ILE A 153 -9.39 27.04 15.24
N THR A 154 -8.42 27.69 15.89
CA THR A 154 -8.21 29.15 15.81
C THR A 154 -7.67 29.61 14.45
N GLY A 155 -7.31 28.68 13.55
CA GLY A 155 -6.69 28.96 12.25
C GLY A 155 -5.18 29.17 12.33
N GLU A 156 -4.59 29.19 13.53
CA GLU A 156 -3.14 29.28 13.68
C GLU A 156 -2.44 27.97 13.28
N PRO A 157 -1.36 28.04 12.48
CA PRO A 157 -0.55 26.87 12.21
C PRO A 157 0.13 26.37 13.49
N ILE A 158 0.20 25.05 13.65
CA ILE A 158 0.93 24.43 14.75
C ILE A 158 2.41 24.48 14.40
N LYS A 159 3.12 25.44 15.00
CA LYS A 159 4.56 25.68 14.75
C LYS A 159 5.45 24.48 15.11
N ASP A 160 5.03 23.69 16.10
CA ASP A 160 5.74 22.52 16.57
C ASP A 160 4.77 21.36 16.80
N LEU A 161 4.75 20.42 15.86
CA LEU A 161 3.89 19.22 15.92
C LEU A 161 4.29 18.27 17.05
N SER A 162 5.46 18.41 17.69
CA SER A 162 5.83 17.61 18.86
C SER A 162 5.05 17.99 20.13
N THR A 163 4.38 19.14 20.12
CA THR A 163 3.55 19.62 21.23
C THR A 163 2.15 19.02 21.28
N ILE A 164 1.79 18.25 20.24
CA ILE A 164 0.50 17.58 20.11
C ILE A 164 0.70 16.12 19.69
N GLU A 165 -0.30 15.30 19.98
CA GLU A 165 -0.46 14.02 19.28
C GLU A 165 -1.40 14.27 18.09
N PRO A 166 -0.93 14.16 16.84
CA PRO A 166 -1.78 14.40 15.67
C PRO A 166 -2.84 13.29 15.52
N PRO A 167 -3.96 13.58 14.84
CA PRO A 167 -4.97 12.58 14.55
C PRO A 167 -4.38 11.47 13.70
N ARG A 168 -4.80 10.23 13.99
CA ARG A 168 -4.24 9.03 13.37
C ARG A 168 -5.33 8.07 12.95
N TRP A 169 -5.36 7.68 11.68
CA TRP A 169 -6.29 6.69 11.13
C TRP A 169 -5.71 5.28 11.16
N ALA A 170 -6.59 4.28 11.29
CA ALA A 170 -6.17 2.90 11.53
C ALA A 170 -5.27 2.30 10.45
N ILE A 171 -5.61 2.50 9.17
CA ILE A 171 -4.83 2.01 8.02
C ILE A 171 -3.91 3.10 7.46
N TRP A 172 -4.45 4.31 7.32
CA TRP A 172 -3.78 5.39 6.59
C TRP A 172 -2.85 6.22 7.47
N ASN A 173 -2.85 5.97 8.78
CA ASN A 173 -1.98 6.63 9.76
C ASN A 173 -2.12 8.16 9.70
N TYR A 174 -1.12 8.88 9.19
CA TYR A 174 -1.15 10.34 9.02
C TYR A 174 -1.40 10.78 7.58
N ASP A 175 -1.54 9.85 6.63
CA ASP A 175 -1.57 10.14 5.20
C ASP A 175 -2.95 9.83 4.61
N LEU A 176 -3.86 10.80 4.73
CA LEU A 176 -5.19 10.69 4.15
C LEU A 176 -5.19 10.76 2.62
N GLU A 177 -4.11 11.19 1.95
CA GLU A 177 -4.05 11.12 0.50
C GLU A 177 -4.23 9.67 0.04
N LYS A 178 -3.59 8.72 0.75
CA LYS A 178 -3.79 7.28 0.53
C LYS A 178 -5.23 6.84 0.73
N TYR A 179 -5.94 7.39 1.73
CA TYR A 179 -7.37 7.10 1.93
C TYR A 179 -8.17 7.51 0.71
N PHE A 180 -8.07 8.78 0.30
CA PHE A 180 -8.82 9.30 -0.84
C PHE A 180 -8.47 8.51 -2.11
N VAL A 181 -7.19 8.33 -2.43
CA VAL A 181 -6.78 7.58 -3.62
C VAL A 181 -7.25 6.12 -3.58
N SER A 182 -7.26 5.46 -2.42
CA SER A 182 -7.70 4.06 -2.31
C SER A 182 -9.22 3.88 -2.41
N ARG A 183 -10.02 4.86 -1.96
CA ARG A 183 -11.49 4.76 -1.90
C ARG A 183 -12.22 5.55 -2.99
N MET A 184 -11.52 6.42 -3.70
CA MET A 184 -12.09 7.28 -4.73
C MET A 184 -12.77 6.49 -5.85
N LYS A 185 -13.91 7.02 -6.27
CA LYS A 185 -14.62 6.70 -7.50
C LYS A 185 -14.44 7.87 -8.45
N TYR A 186 -13.74 7.64 -9.55
CA TYR A 186 -13.49 8.70 -10.51
C TYR A 186 -14.79 9.11 -11.20
N PRO A 187 -15.08 10.41 -11.37
CA PRO A 187 -16.25 10.86 -12.14
C PRO A 187 -16.20 10.31 -13.57
N LYS A 188 -17.19 9.49 -13.95
CA LYS A 188 -17.17 8.70 -15.20
C LYS A 188 -16.88 9.55 -16.46
N LYS A 189 -17.57 10.69 -16.61
CA LYS A 189 -17.40 11.60 -17.76
C LYS A 189 -15.97 12.18 -17.86
N LEU A 190 -15.33 12.43 -16.72
CA LEU A 190 -13.97 12.97 -16.66
C LEU A 190 -12.93 11.87 -16.89
N LEU A 191 -13.20 10.66 -16.39
CA LEU A 191 -12.35 9.49 -16.63
C LEU A 191 -12.32 9.12 -18.12
N GLU A 192 -13.47 9.16 -18.80
CA GLU A 192 -13.59 8.90 -20.25
C GLU A 192 -12.75 9.90 -21.08
N LYS A 193 -12.72 11.16 -20.65
CA LYS A 193 -11.94 12.24 -21.27
C LYS A 193 -10.49 12.34 -20.74
N ASN A 194 -10.06 11.45 -19.84
CA ASN A 194 -8.76 11.51 -19.16
C ASN A 194 -8.43 12.88 -18.53
N VAL A 195 -9.43 13.57 -18.00
CA VAL A 195 -9.24 14.87 -17.36
C VAL A 195 -8.58 14.65 -16.00
N ALA A 196 -7.31 15.04 -15.85
CA ALA A 196 -6.61 15.02 -14.58
C ALA A 196 -6.86 16.30 -13.79
N GLY A 197 -6.70 16.23 -12.47
CA GLY A 197 -6.73 17.41 -11.62
C GLY A 197 -6.50 17.11 -10.16
N TYR A 198 -6.95 18.01 -9.30
CA TYR A 198 -6.88 17.85 -7.85
C TYR A 198 -8.03 18.59 -7.16
N SER A 199 -8.23 18.30 -5.88
CA SER A 199 -9.09 19.06 -4.98
C SER A 199 -8.42 19.11 -3.60
N VAL A 200 -8.44 20.28 -2.95
CA VAL A 200 -7.90 20.48 -1.60
C VAL A 200 -9.06 20.68 -0.65
N VAL A 201 -9.20 19.76 0.30
CA VAL A 201 -10.25 19.79 1.32
C VAL A 201 -9.66 20.13 2.67
N MET A 202 -10.38 20.97 3.42
CA MET A 202 -10.14 21.24 4.83
C MET A 202 -11.40 20.92 5.60
N PHE A 203 -11.26 20.16 6.69
CA PHE A 203 -12.38 19.83 7.57
C PHE A 203 -11.93 19.89 9.03
N SER A 204 -12.87 20.15 9.93
CA SER A 204 -12.63 20.06 11.37
C SER A 204 -12.76 18.62 11.85
N LEU A 205 -11.93 18.21 12.78
CA LEU A 205 -12.06 16.97 13.54
C LEU A 205 -12.53 17.31 14.95
N ASP A 206 -13.62 16.69 15.39
CA ASP A 206 -14.11 16.84 16.76
C ASP A 206 -13.25 16.05 17.76
N THR A 207 -13.55 16.15 19.05
CA THR A 207 -12.82 15.43 20.11
C THR A 207 -12.95 13.90 20.05
N LEU A 208 -13.83 13.37 19.20
CA LEU A 208 -14.00 11.94 18.94
C LEU A 208 -13.27 11.49 17.67
N GLY A 209 -12.59 12.41 16.98
CA GLY A 209 -11.88 12.13 15.74
C GLY A 209 -12.81 11.96 14.55
N LEU A 210 -14.01 12.54 14.60
CA LEU A 210 -14.97 12.50 13.49
C LEU A 210 -14.90 13.79 12.67
N PRO A 211 -15.00 13.69 11.33
CA PRO A 211 -14.98 14.85 10.45
C PRO A 211 -16.27 15.68 10.57
N ARG A 212 -16.10 17.00 10.64
CA ARG A 212 -17.14 18.04 10.71
C ARG A 212 -16.74 19.20 9.81
N GLY A 213 -17.69 20.06 9.42
CA GLY A 213 -17.39 21.33 8.75
C GLY A 213 -16.46 21.20 7.53
N ILE A 214 -16.91 20.45 6.52
CA ILE A 214 -16.12 20.14 5.31
C ILE A 214 -16.12 21.36 4.37
N ASN A 215 -14.94 21.81 3.97
CA ASN A 215 -14.74 22.95 3.08
C ASN A 215 -13.73 22.62 1.97
N ILE A 216 -14.05 22.96 0.73
CA ILE A 216 -13.12 22.85 -0.40
C ILE A 216 -12.40 24.18 -0.53
N LEU A 217 -11.08 24.15 -0.40
CA LEU A 217 -10.24 25.36 -0.49
C LEU A 217 -9.96 25.74 -1.94
N THR A 218 -9.67 24.75 -2.78
CA THR A 218 -9.42 24.94 -4.22
C THR A 218 -9.58 23.60 -4.95
N SER A 219 -9.96 23.65 -6.22
CA SER A 219 -10.01 22.48 -7.11
C SER A 219 -10.02 22.91 -8.57
N ILE A 220 -9.63 21.99 -9.45
CA ILE A 220 -9.76 22.11 -10.90
C ILE A 220 -11.20 21.84 -11.37
N HIS A 221 -12.00 21.03 -10.65
CA HIS A 221 -13.33 20.65 -11.14
C HIS A 221 -14.34 20.30 -10.03
N LYS A 222 -15.57 20.82 -10.13
CA LYS A 222 -16.65 20.63 -9.13
C LYS A 222 -17.07 19.17 -8.90
N ASP A 223 -16.92 18.30 -9.90
CA ASP A 223 -17.23 16.87 -9.72
C ASP A 223 -16.15 16.13 -8.91
N PHE A 224 -14.91 16.64 -8.87
CA PHE A 224 -13.89 16.13 -7.93
C PHE A 224 -14.28 16.48 -6.50
N ASP A 225 -14.75 17.71 -6.28
CA ASP A 225 -15.20 18.18 -4.97
C ASP A 225 -16.30 17.32 -4.37
N LYS A 226 -17.30 16.93 -5.18
CA LYS A 226 -18.39 16.05 -4.74
C LYS A 226 -17.87 14.72 -4.21
N GLU A 227 -16.89 14.13 -4.89
CA GLU A 227 -16.30 12.86 -4.49
C GLU A 227 -15.44 13.01 -3.24
N VAL A 228 -14.67 14.10 -3.12
CA VAL A 228 -13.89 14.40 -1.91
C VAL A 228 -14.80 14.65 -0.71
N ILE A 229 -15.91 15.36 -0.88
CA ILE A 229 -16.90 15.59 0.19
C ILE A 229 -17.51 14.25 0.64
N ARG A 230 -17.93 13.39 -0.31
CA ARG A 230 -18.49 12.07 -0.01
C ARG A 230 -17.51 11.22 0.80
N LEU A 231 -16.26 11.14 0.35
CA LEU A 231 -15.20 10.40 1.04
C LEU A 231 -14.88 10.99 2.41
N THR A 232 -14.91 12.31 2.56
CA THR A 232 -14.68 12.96 3.86
C THR A 232 -15.84 12.66 4.83
N GLN A 233 -17.08 12.52 4.34
CA GLN A 233 -18.24 12.12 5.15
C GLN A 233 -18.20 10.64 5.56
N GLU A 234 -17.62 9.78 4.71
CA GLU A 234 -17.43 8.34 4.97
C GLU A 234 -16.12 8.04 5.70
N LEU A 235 -15.35 9.07 6.06
CA LEU A 235 -14.06 8.89 6.71
C LEU A 235 -14.28 8.30 8.12
N PRO A 236 -13.66 7.15 8.43
CA PRO A 236 -13.80 6.56 9.75
C PRO A 236 -13.18 7.42 10.83
N HIS A 237 -13.61 7.21 12.07
CA HIS A 237 -13.02 7.91 13.21
C HIS A 237 -11.51 7.63 13.28
N CYS A 238 -10.76 8.68 13.60
CA CYS A 238 -9.35 8.57 13.92
C CYS A 238 -9.15 8.48 15.44
N LEU A 239 -7.95 8.10 15.86
CA LEU A 239 -7.48 8.54 17.17
C LEU A 239 -7.42 10.07 17.13
N PRO A 240 -8.12 10.77 18.04
CA PRO A 240 -8.27 12.22 17.97
C PRO A 240 -6.96 12.94 18.28
N CYS A 241 -6.87 14.18 17.82
CA CYS A 241 -5.78 15.07 18.19
C CYS A 241 -5.76 15.29 19.71
N ARG A 242 -4.57 15.30 20.32
CA ARG A 242 -4.41 15.56 21.77
C ARG A 242 -3.39 16.65 22.03
N ASP A 243 -3.64 17.43 23.07
CA ASP A 243 -2.67 18.41 23.57
C ASP A 243 -1.49 17.72 24.29
N LYS A 244 -0.49 18.53 24.69
CA LYS A 244 0.68 18.07 25.46
C LYS A 244 0.36 17.34 26.78
N ASN A 245 -0.85 17.50 27.31
CA ASN A 245 -1.30 16.83 28.53
C ASN A 245 -2.09 15.54 28.24
N GLY A 246 -2.23 15.16 26.96
CA GLY A 246 -3.00 14.01 26.51
C GLY A 246 -4.51 14.27 26.45
N LYS A 247 -4.98 15.52 26.60
CA LYS A 247 -6.41 15.83 26.50
C LYS A 247 -6.82 15.93 25.03
N ARG A 248 -7.93 15.27 24.67
CA ARG A 248 -8.51 15.34 23.33
C ARG A 248 -8.88 16.78 22.97
N MET A 249 -8.56 17.21 21.76
CA MET A 249 -8.83 18.55 21.26
C MET A 249 -9.31 18.52 19.81
N GLU A 250 -10.09 19.54 19.44
CA GLU A 250 -10.51 19.75 18.05
C GLU A 250 -9.37 20.35 17.23
N CYS A 251 -9.32 20.01 15.95
CA CYS A 251 -8.34 20.57 15.01
C CYS A 251 -8.92 20.67 13.60
N PHE A 252 -8.28 21.47 12.75
CA PHE A 252 -8.50 21.39 11.31
C PHE A 252 -7.51 20.40 10.70
N TYR A 253 -7.95 19.70 9.65
CA TYR A 253 -7.12 18.83 8.84
C TYR A 253 -7.28 19.18 7.37
N THR A 254 -6.16 19.44 6.69
CA THR A 254 -6.13 19.81 5.26
C THR A 254 -5.47 18.71 4.44
N VAL A 255 -6.13 18.28 3.36
CA VAL A 255 -5.66 17.20 2.48
C VAL A 255 -5.70 17.65 1.02
N TYR A 256 -4.60 17.40 0.32
CA TYR A 256 -4.54 17.48 -1.14
C TYR A 256 -4.94 16.12 -1.72
N VAL A 257 -5.92 16.11 -2.63
CA VAL A 257 -6.43 14.88 -3.24
C VAL A 257 -6.16 14.91 -4.74
N PRO A 258 -5.22 14.09 -5.24
CA PRO A 258 -4.93 14.00 -6.67
C PRO A 258 -5.99 13.15 -7.40
N PHE A 259 -6.43 13.65 -8.55
CA PHE A 259 -7.32 12.95 -9.48
C PHE A 259 -6.53 12.62 -10.75
N LEU A 260 -5.86 11.47 -10.75
CA LEU A 260 -4.99 11.01 -11.83
C LEU A 260 -5.62 9.81 -12.58
N PRO A 261 -6.17 10.00 -13.79
CA PRO A 261 -6.92 8.98 -14.53
C PRO A 261 -6.19 7.64 -14.76
N GLN A 262 -4.92 7.65 -15.16
CA GLN A 262 -4.16 6.41 -15.42
C GLN A 262 -3.84 5.69 -14.13
N HIS A 263 -3.40 6.42 -13.10
CA HIS A 263 -3.17 5.86 -11.76
C HIS A 263 -4.45 5.23 -11.20
N TYR A 264 -5.61 5.87 -11.41
CA TYR A 264 -6.90 5.31 -11.02
C TYR A 264 -7.22 3.99 -11.75
N LYS A 265 -7.01 3.93 -13.08
CA LYS A 265 -7.24 2.70 -13.86
C LYS A 265 -6.31 1.57 -13.42
N ASP A 266 -5.05 1.87 -13.16
CA ASP A 266 -4.06 0.92 -12.68
C ASP A 266 -4.45 0.38 -11.29
N ARG A 267 -4.92 1.26 -10.39
CA ARG A 267 -5.46 0.88 -9.09
C ARG A 267 -6.67 -0.03 -9.22
N VAL A 268 -7.69 0.35 -10.00
CA VAL A 268 -8.90 -0.47 -10.19
C VAL A 268 -8.56 -1.86 -10.74
N LYS A 269 -7.66 -1.95 -11.72
CA LYS A 269 -7.20 -3.24 -12.25
C LYS A 269 -6.53 -4.09 -11.16
N THR A 270 -5.70 -3.46 -10.33
CA THR A 270 -5.02 -4.12 -9.21
C THR A 270 -6.01 -4.59 -8.15
N ASP A 271 -7.02 -3.77 -7.84
CA ASP A 271 -8.07 -4.08 -6.87
C ASP A 271 -8.92 -5.26 -7.33
N SER A 272 -9.29 -5.33 -8.62
CA SER A 272 -10.03 -6.46 -9.18
C SER A 272 -9.26 -7.78 -9.12
N VAL A 273 -7.95 -7.76 -9.41
CA VAL A 273 -7.10 -8.96 -9.27
C VAL A 273 -7.05 -9.41 -7.82
N ARG A 274 -6.88 -8.47 -6.90
CA ARG A 274 -6.83 -8.72 -5.46
C ARG A 274 -8.15 -9.31 -4.95
N GLU A 275 -9.30 -8.74 -5.31
CA GLU A 275 -10.62 -9.28 -4.94
C GLU A 275 -10.78 -10.76 -5.32
N GLU A 276 -10.25 -11.18 -6.46
CA GLU A 276 -10.25 -12.58 -6.89
C GLU A 276 -9.27 -13.45 -6.10
N GLU A 277 -8.05 -12.96 -5.83
CA GLU A 277 -7.08 -13.64 -4.94
C GLU A 277 -7.66 -13.88 -3.54
N LEU A 278 -8.62 -13.04 -3.16
CA LEU A 278 -9.16 -13.03 -1.82
C LEU A 278 -10.30 -13.94 -1.51
N LYS A 279 -11.13 -14.22 -2.51
CA LYS A 279 -12.09 -15.32 -2.45
C LYS A 279 -11.40 -16.65 -2.13
N GLN A 280 -10.09 -16.75 -2.29
CA GLN A 280 -9.29 -17.96 -2.10
C GLN A 280 -8.48 -18.00 -0.78
N CYS A 281 -8.60 -17.00 0.11
CA CYS A 281 -7.79 -16.91 1.34
C CYS A 281 -8.62 -16.91 2.65
N LEU A 282 -8.27 -17.78 3.61
CA LEU A 282 -8.58 -17.58 5.04
C LEU A 282 -7.44 -16.75 5.65
N VAL A 283 -7.73 -15.55 6.16
CA VAL A 283 -6.75 -14.72 6.90
C VAL A 283 -7.44 -14.18 8.16
N GLU A 284 -6.68 -13.86 9.19
CA GLU A 284 -7.14 -13.07 10.34
C GLU A 284 -7.02 -11.57 9.99
N TRP A 285 -8.13 -10.84 10.05
CA TRP A 285 -8.29 -9.48 9.48
C TRP A 285 -8.22 -8.34 10.48
N GLU A 286 -7.89 -8.70 11.72
CA GLU A 286 -7.87 -7.78 12.83
C GLU A 286 -6.54 -7.91 13.54
N SER A 287 -5.88 -6.77 13.78
CA SER A 287 -4.81 -6.79 14.76
C SER A 287 -5.44 -6.75 16.14
N GLY A 288 -4.98 -7.64 17.02
CA GLY A 288 -5.28 -7.51 18.44
C GLY A 288 -4.77 -6.16 18.94
N SER A 289 -5.53 -5.50 19.81
CA SER A 289 -5.02 -4.36 20.56
C SER A 289 -3.79 -4.78 21.35
N TYR A 290 -2.84 -3.89 21.59
CA TYR A 290 -1.66 -4.25 22.38
C TYR A 290 -1.24 -3.17 23.35
N PHE A 291 -0.68 -3.62 24.47
CA PHE A 291 -0.18 -2.79 25.53
C PHE A 291 1.34 -2.60 25.36
N GLN A 292 1.83 -1.37 25.52
CA GLN A 292 3.26 -1.01 25.54
C GLN A 292 4.14 -1.79 24.52
N LYS A 293 4.09 -1.37 23.24
CA LYS A 293 4.88 -1.94 22.12
C LYS A 293 4.67 -3.43 21.83
N GLY A 294 3.59 -4.05 22.31
CA GLY A 294 3.22 -5.41 21.90
C GLY A 294 3.98 -6.52 22.63
N ASN A 295 4.65 -6.21 23.73
CA ASN A 295 5.25 -7.23 24.59
C ASN A 295 4.14 -8.04 25.30
N PRO A 296 4.02 -9.37 25.07
CA PRO A 296 2.97 -10.19 25.68
C PRO A 296 3.02 -10.22 27.21
N TYR A 297 4.16 -9.87 27.81
CA TYR A 297 4.36 -9.81 29.27
C TYR A 297 4.13 -8.41 29.86
N ALA A 298 4.00 -7.36 29.05
CA ALA A 298 3.92 -5.98 29.56
C ALA A 298 2.73 -5.77 30.50
N ILE A 299 1.59 -6.41 30.21
CA ILE A 299 0.39 -6.31 31.03
C ILE A 299 0.62 -6.95 32.40
N THR A 300 1.17 -8.17 32.40
CA THR A 300 1.50 -8.91 33.62
C THR A 300 2.53 -8.16 34.47
N ASN A 301 3.56 -7.61 33.83
CA ASN A 301 4.59 -6.81 34.51
C ASN A 301 3.98 -5.57 35.15
N TYR A 302 3.17 -4.81 34.39
CA TYR A 302 2.48 -3.63 34.90
C TYR A 302 1.59 -3.96 36.10
N ILE A 303 0.81 -5.04 36.04
CA ILE A 303 0.00 -5.47 37.18
C ILE A 303 0.89 -5.80 38.37
N ASN A 304 1.92 -6.62 38.20
CA ASN A 304 2.81 -7.03 39.30
C ASN A 304 3.56 -5.85 39.93
N GLU A 305 4.01 -4.88 39.13
CA GLU A 305 4.69 -3.67 39.62
C GLU A 305 3.80 -2.81 40.52
N HIS A 306 2.49 -2.79 40.27
CA HIS A 306 1.51 -1.99 41.01
C HIS A 306 0.73 -2.79 42.08
N LEU A 307 0.75 -4.11 42.01
CA LEU A 307 0.04 -5.00 42.93
C LEU A 307 0.75 -5.07 44.29
N ARG A 308 -0.01 -4.95 45.39
CA ARG A 308 0.50 -5.02 46.76
C ARG A 308 -0.44 -5.89 47.60
N TYR A 309 0.00 -7.11 47.89
CA TYR A 309 -0.77 -8.08 48.66
C TYR A 309 0.06 -8.70 49.79
N ASN A 310 -0.62 -9.28 50.79
CA ASN A 310 0.01 -9.95 51.92
C ASN A 310 0.00 -11.48 51.71
N PRO A 311 1.14 -12.11 51.38
CA PRO A 311 1.20 -13.54 51.07
C PRO A 311 0.66 -14.45 52.19
N LYS A 312 0.68 -14.00 53.45
CA LYS A 312 0.13 -14.75 54.60
C LYS A 312 -1.36 -15.08 54.47
N MET A 313 -2.11 -14.31 53.68
CA MET A 313 -3.53 -14.60 53.41
C MET A 313 -3.75 -15.86 52.55
N LEU A 314 -2.69 -16.43 51.97
CA LEU A 314 -2.76 -17.71 51.24
C LEU A 314 -2.90 -18.93 52.17
N GLY A 315 -2.63 -18.78 53.46
CA GLY A 315 -2.64 -19.89 54.41
C GLY A 315 -1.67 -21.00 53.99
N ASN A 316 -2.18 -22.23 53.85
CA ASN A 316 -1.38 -23.40 53.46
C ASN A 316 -1.17 -23.53 51.94
N LYS A 317 -1.68 -22.60 51.14
CA LYS A 317 -1.57 -22.67 49.66
C LYS A 317 -0.31 -21.97 49.19
N ASN A 318 0.45 -22.63 48.31
CA ASN A 318 1.64 -22.03 47.71
C ASN A 318 1.31 -20.91 46.70
N GLN A 319 0.13 -21.00 46.05
CA GLN A 319 -0.34 -20.01 45.08
C GLN A 319 -1.86 -20.02 44.91
N ILE A 320 -2.41 -18.90 44.43
CA ILE A 320 -3.81 -18.78 43.98
C ILE A 320 -3.88 -17.92 42.71
N ARG A 321 -4.83 -18.22 41.83
CA ARG A 321 -4.97 -17.56 40.51
C ARG A 321 -6.31 -16.86 40.41
N GLY A 322 -6.30 -15.59 40.01
CA GLY A 322 -7.45 -14.85 39.52
C GLY A 322 -7.40 -14.74 37.99
N ILE A 323 -8.57 -14.64 37.34
CA ILE A 323 -8.67 -14.39 35.90
C ILE A 323 -9.59 -13.20 35.68
N TYR A 324 -9.08 -12.21 34.96
CA TYR A 324 -9.74 -10.92 34.76
C TYR A 324 -9.88 -10.64 33.27
N THR A 325 -10.95 -9.95 32.91
CA THR A 325 -11.21 -9.50 31.53
C THR A 325 -11.10 -7.99 31.46
N ILE A 326 -10.43 -7.51 30.41
CA ILE A 326 -10.23 -6.09 30.11
C ILE A 326 -10.95 -5.81 28.80
N GLN A 327 -11.87 -4.84 28.79
CA GLN A 327 -12.43 -4.30 27.56
C GLN A 327 -11.69 -3.03 27.19
N ILE A 328 -11.21 -2.98 25.96
CA ILE A 328 -10.50 -1.84 25.40
C ILE A 328 -11.38 -1.28 24.29
N ASP A 329 -11.66 0.01 24.33
CA ASP A 329 -12.45 0.65 23.29
C ASP A 329 -11.64 0.97 22.03
N SER A 330 -12.31 1.45 20.98
CA SER A 330 -11.67 1.85 19.72
C SER A 330 -10.68 3.03 19.85
N TYR A 331 -10.62 3.70 20.99
CA TYR A 331 -9.63 4.74 21.29
C TYR A 331 -8.44 4.20 22.08
N GLY A 332 -8.43 2.91 22.41
CA GLY A 332 -7.40 2.27 23.21
C GLY A 332 -7.53 2.52 24.70
N GLU A 333 -8.66 3.06 25.16
CA GLU A 333 -8.92 3.32 26.57
C GLU A 333 -9.60 2.08 27.21
N VAL A 334 -9.27 1.81 28.48
CA VAL A 334 -9.92 0.72 29.21
C VAL A 334 -11.34 1.16 29.55
N SER A 335 -12.31 0.62 28.81
CA SER A 335 -13.73 0.92 29.01
C SER A 335 -14.33 0.12 30.16
N GLU A 336 -13.85 -1.10 30.39
CA GLU A 336 -14.32 -1.97 31.45
C GLU A 336 -13.25 -2.96 31.95
N ALA A 337 -13.31 -3.29 33.25
CA ALA A 337 -12.52 -4.36 33.86
C ALA A 337 -13.43 -5.23 34.73
N LYS A 338 -13.40 -6.54 34.52
CA LYS A 338 -14.28 -7.51 35.20
C LYS A 338 -13.49 -8.72 35.71
N THR A 339 -13.94 -9.29 36.82
CA THR A 339 -13.44 -10.57 37.32
C THR A 339 -14.19 -11.70 36.65
N MET A 340 -13.52 -12.47 35.78
CA MET A 340 -14.08 -13.67 35.18
C MET A 340 -14.00 -14.87 36.13
N ARG A 341 -12.90 -14.98 36.89
CA ARG A 341 -12.72 -15.97 37.95
C ARG A 341 -11.97 -15.34 39.12
N SER A 342 -12.64 -15.22 40.26
CA SER A 342 -12.08 -14.64 41.49
C SER A 342 -10.93 -15.49 42.05
N CYS A 343 -9.92 -14.81 42.62
CA CYS A 343 -8.88 -15.46 43.41
C CYS A 343 -9.35 -15.83 44.84
N ARG A 344 -10.63 -15.66 45.17
CA ARG A 344 -11.27 -15.91 46.48
C ARG A 344 -10.79 -15.02 47.63
N ILE A 345 -10.07 -13.94 47.31
CA ILE A 345 -9.68 -12.89 48.26
C ILE A 345 -10.16 -11.55 47.66
N PRO A 346 -11.33 -11.03 48.10
CA PRO A 346 -11.98 -9.88 47.46
C PRO A 346 -11.11 -8.61 47.39
N GLU A 347 -10.28 -8.37 48.40
CA GLU A 347 -9.39 -7.21 48.46
C GLU A 347 -8.36 -7.24 47.31
N TRP A 348 -7.89 -8.44 46.95
CA TRP A 348 -6.91 -8.62 45.88
C TRP A 348 -7.55 -8.52 44.51
N ASP A 349 -8.73 -9.12 44.34
CA ASP A 349 -9.52 -8.96 43.11
C ASP A 349 -9.80 -7.47 42.84
N ASN A 350 -10.24 -6.73 43.87
CA ASN A 350 -10.52 -5.30 43.76
C ASN A 350 -9.26 -4.48 43.41
N GLN A 351 -8.12 -4.79 44.02
CA GLN A 351 -6.87 -4.10 43.70
C GLN A 351 -6.45 -4.34 42.24
N VAL A 352 -6.55 -5.58 41.74
CA VAL A 352 -6.25 -5.89 40.33
C VAL A 352 -7.17 -5.10 39.39
N LEU A 353 -8.47 -5.04 39.68
CA LEU A 353 -9.42 -4.28 38.86
C LEU A 353 -9.10 -2.77 38.84
N GLN A 354 -8.66 -2.20 39.97
CA GLN A 354 -8.24 -0.79 40.01
C GLN A 354 -6.97 -0.55 39.20
N ILE A 355 -5.98 -1.44 39.28
CA ILE A 355 -4.75 -1.37 38.49
C ILE A 355 -5.06 -1.45 36.98
N ILE A 356 -5.96 -2.36 36.59
CA ILE A 356 -6.39 -2.48 35.19
C ILE A 356 -7.07 -1.19 34.71
N LYS A 357 -7.97 -0.61 35.53
CA LYS A 357 -8.65 0.65 35.18
C LYS A 357 -7.71 1.85 35.08
N SER A 358 -6.59 1.83 35.81
CA SER A 358 -5.57 2.89 35.75
C SER A 358 -4.53 2.68 34.65
N MET A 359 -4.64 1.63 33.83
CA MET A 359 -3.67 1.38 32.77
C MET A 359 -3.62 2.54 31.77
N PRO A 360 -2.42 2.88 31.26
CA PRO A 360 -2.29 3.85 30.19
C PRO A 360 -2.97 3.35 28.91
N ARG A 361 -3.26 4.29 28.00
CA ARG A 361 -3.89 4.01 26.70
C ARG A 361 -3.12 2.93 25.91
N TRP A 362 -3.86 1.98 25.39
CA TRP A 362 -3.41 0.89 24.53
C TRP A 362 -3.35 1.34 23.06
N THR A 363 -2.64 0.59 22.23
CA THR A 363 -2.94 0.64 20.79
C THR A 363 -4.22 -0.15 20.57
N PRO A 364 -5.31 0.47 20.06
CA PRO A 364 -6.56 -0.24 19.83
C PRO A 364 -6.42 -1.31 18.76
N ALA A 365 -7.36 -2.26 18.76
CA ALA A 365 -7.46 -3.23 17.69
C ALA A 365 -7.83 -2.52 16.38
N ILE A 366 -7.33 -3.03 15.26
CA ILE A 366 -7.61 -2.47 13.93
C ILE A 366 -8.39 -3.49 13.15
N ASN A 367 -9.55 -3.07 12.63
CA ASN A 367 -10.25 -3.78 11.58
C ASN A 367 -9.70 -3.29 10.22
N TYR A 368 -8.83 -4.09 9.60
CA TYR A 368 -8.19 -3.71 8.33
C TYR A 368 -9.16 -3.73 7.14
N TRP A 369 -10.35 -4.31 7.29
CA TRP A 369 -11.37 -4.32 6.25
C TRP A 369 -12.07 -2.97 6.12
N LYS A 370 -12.60 -2.47 7.23
CA LYS A 370 -13.26 -1.16 7.30
C LYS A 370 -12.25 -0.02 7.37
N GLY A 371 -11.05 -0.30 7.88
CA GLY A 371 -10.04 0.71 8.16
C GLY A 371 -10.35 1.52 9.39
N GLU A 372 -10.88 0.85 10.41
CA GLU A 372 -11.40 1.44 11.64
C GLU A 372 -10.71 0.83 12.84
N TYR A 373 -10.57 1.62 13.90
CA TYR A 373 -10.27 1.04 15.20
C TYR A 373 -11.51 0.35 15.76
N CYS A 374 -11.31 -0.77 16.43
CA CYS A 374 -12.38 -1.56 17.02
C CYS A 374 -12.11 -1.87 18.49
N ASN A 375 -13.18 -2.20 19.20
CA ASN A 375 -13.11 -2.65 20.58
C ASN A 375 -12.49 -4.05 20.62
N SER A 376 -11.77 -4.36 21.69
CA SER A 376 -11.17 -5.67 21.91
C SER A 376 -11.35 -6.13 23.36
N VAL A 377 -11.23 -7.44 23.55
CA VAL A 377 -11.32 -8.05 24.88
C VAL A 377 -10.08 -8.87 25.16
N TRP A 378 -9.47 -8.63 26.31
CA TRP A 378 -8.29 -9.33 26.80
C TRP A 378 -8.61 -10.13 28.05
N THR A 379 -8.12 -11.36 28.12
CA THR A 379 -8.18 -12.17 29.34
C THR A 379 -6.80 -12.31 29.95
N VAL A 380 -6.65 -11.82 31.19
CA VAL A 380 -5.38 -11.78 31.89
C VAL A 380 -5.44 -12.63 33.15
N PRO A 381 -4.64 -13.70 33.23
CA PRO A 381 -4.47 -14.43 34.48
C PRO A 381 -3.45 -13.73 35.38
N VAL A 382 -3.79 -13.56 36.66
CA VAL A 382 -2.86 -13.04 37.68
C VAL A 382 -2.64 -14.11 38.73
N LEU A 383 -1.37 -14.36 39.04
CA LEU A 383 -0.94 -15.40 39.96
C LEU A 383 -0.35 -14.77 41.24
N PHE A 384 -0.93 -15.10 42.38
CA PHE A 384 -0.48 -14.67 43.69
C PHE A 384 0.28 -15.82 44.35
N LYS A 385 1.48 -15.58 44.87
CA LYS A 385 2.38 -16.62 45.42
C LYS A 385 2.79 -16.30 46.86
N ASN A 386 3.26 -17.30 47.57
CA ASN A 386 3.67 -17.18 48.98
C ASN A 386 5.07 -16.54 49.18
N ASP A 387 5.75 -16.14 48.10
CA ASP A 387 7.09 -15.56 48.15
C ASP A 387 7.03 -14.01 48.10
N SER A 388 7.91 -13.35 48.87
CA SER A 388 7.96 -11.89 49.09
C SER A 388 7.97 -11.06 47.79
N PRO A 389 7.39 -9.83 47.78
CA PRO A 389 7.25 -8.99 46.59
C PRO A 389 8.55 -8.26 46.16
N THR A 390 9.72 -8.89 46.27
CA THR A 390 11.03 -8.24 45.99
C THR A 390 11.95 -8.97 45.03
N THR A 391 11.46 -10.00 44.33
CA THR A 391 12.22 -10.62 43.23
C THR A 391 11.41 -10.50 41.95
N PRO A 392 11.93 -9.88 40.88
CA PRO A 392 11.30 -9.91 39.57
C PRO A 392 11.11 -11.37 39.18
N ILE A 393 9.85 -11.79 39.07
CA ILE A 393 9.51 -13.15 38.66
C ILE A 393 10.05 -13.33 37.24
N ASN A 394 10.92 -14.33 37.06
CA ASN A 394 11.32 -14.78 35.73
C ASN A 394 10.07 -15.29 34.98
N PRO A 395 9.58 -14.63 33.93
CA PRO A 395 8.22 -14.82 33.39
C PRO A 395 8.07 -16.05 32.48
N HIS A 396 9.08 -16.92 32.38
CA HIS A 396 9.16 -17.95 31.33
C HIS A 396 8.23 -19.18 31.48
N THR A 397 7.26 -19.18 32.40
CA THR A 397 6.32 -20.30 32.52
C THR A 397 4.92 -19.79 32.91
N ASP A 398 3.91 -20.12 32.09
CA ASP A 398 2.46 -20.10 32.39
C ASP A 398 1.58 -18.90 31.97
N VAL A 399 1.98 -18.02 31.04
CA VAL A 399 1.05 -17.03 30.46
C VAL A 399 0.54 -17.47 29.10
N SER A 400 -0.67 -18.05 29.05
CA SER A 400 -1.46 -18.14 27.82
C SER A 400 -2.34 -16.89 27.76
N VAL A 401 -1.90 -15.90 26.97
CA VAL A 401 -2.69 -14.72 26.62
C VAL A 401 -3.48 -15.08 25.36
N ILE A 402 -4.81 -14.97 25.41
CA ILE A 402 -5.65 -15.11 24.23
C ILE A 402 -6.48 -13.83 24.12
N GLY A 403 -6.15 -12.99 23.15
CA GLY A 403 -6.97 -11.86 22.72
C GLY A 403 -7.82 -12.31 21.54
N TYR A 404 -9.13 -12.08 21.59
CA TYR A 404 -10.01 -12.28 20.44
C TYR A 404 -10.53 -10.91 19.98
N SER A 405 -10.61 -10.75 18.66
CA SER A 405 -11.26 -9.63 17.98
C SER A 405 -12.37 -10.20 17.10
N THR A 406 -13.54 -9.56 17.08
CA THR A 406 -14.79 -10.13 16.55
C THR A 406 -15.25 -9.44 15.26
N CYS A 407 -14.63 -9.67 14.10
CA CYS A 407 -15.26 -9.37 12.81
C CYS A 407 -14.95 -10.40 11.72
N ASP A 408 -16.01 -10.99 11.16
CA ASP A 408 -15.99 -11.98 10.08
C ASP A 408 -16.06 -11.32 8.70
N THR A 409 -15.00 -11.42 7.85
CA THR A 409 -14.99 -11.67 6.37
C THR A 409 -13.70 -11.17 5.65
N PRO A 410 -13.18 -11.83 4.58
CA PRO A 410 -11.79 -11.67 4.12
C PRO A 410 -11.41 -10.77 2.91
N VAL A 411 -10.41 -9.85 3.04
CA VAL A 411 -9.65 -9.15 1.93
C VAL A 411 -8.17 -8.68 2.25
N LEU A 412 -7.18 -9.11 1.44
CA LEU A 412 -5.70 -9.09 1.50
C LEU A 412 -5.15 -7.79 0.94
N MET A 413 -4.41 -7.01 1.74
CA MET A 413 -3.61 -5.90 1.23
C MET A 413 -2.14 -6.28 1.07
N ARG A 414 -1.49 -5.70 0.03
CA ARG A 414 -0.04 -5.78 -0.16
C ARG A 414 0.67 -5.04 0.96
N TYR A 415 1.60 -5.73 1.61
CA TYR A 415 2.79 -5.08 2.12
C TYR A 415 3.84 -5.15 1.01
N ASP A 416 4.26 -4.03 0.44
CA ASP A 416 5.61 -3.90 -0.14
C ASP A 416 6.59 -3.53 0.99
N ALA A 417 6.37 -4.05 2.20
CA ALA A 417 7.21 -3.77 3.36
C ALA A 417 8.37 -4.76 3.41
N THR A 418 9.55 -4.27 3.78
CA THR A 418 10.63 -5.13 4.25
C THR A 418 10.32 -5.54 5.68
N LEU A 419 10.36 -6.84 5.98
CA LEU A 419 10.32 -7.31 7.36
C LEU A 419 11.72 -7.59 7.89
N THR A 420 12.01 -7.17 9.11
CA THR A 420 13.28 -7.41 9.79
C THR A 420 13.04 -8.17 11.08
N ALA A 421 13.79 -9.26 11.26
CA ALA A 421 13.79 -10.07 12.46
C ALA A 421 14.30 -9.25 13.63
N HIS A 422 13.56 -9.27 14.74
CA HIS A 422 13.91 -8.56 15.95
C HIS A 422 13.87 -9.53 17.14
N THR A 423 14.87 -9.43 18.00
CA THR A 423 14.99 -10.18 19.25
C THR A 423 15.24 -9.20 20.41
N THR A 424 14.80 -9.57 21.61
CA THR A 424 15.14 -8.86 22.84
C THR A 424 16.48 -9.31 23.41
N GLU A 425 17.04 -10.40 22.90
CA GLU A 425 18.37 -10.90 23.26
C GLU A 425 19.48 -10.08 22.57
N PRO A 426 20.71 -10.07 23.12
CA PRO A 426 21.82 -9.30 22.55
C PRO A 426 22.18 -9.69 21.10
N TYR A 427 21.89 -10.94 20.72
CA TYR A 427 22.22 -11.49 19.41
C TYR A 427 21.08 -12.36 18.85
N LEU A 428 20.95 -12.35 17.53
CA LEU A 428 19.99 -13.19 16.80
C LEU A 428 20.61 -14.58 16.57
N GLU A 429 20.33 -15.52 17.48
CA GLU A 429 20.91 -16.88 17.48
C GLU A 429 19.86 -17.99 17.42
N VAL A 430 20.30 -19.22 17.18
CA VAL A 430 19.40 -20.39 17.10
C VAL A 430 18.70 -20.61 18.45
N GLY A 431 17.37 -20.53 18.43
CA GLY A 431 16.52 -20.78 19.59
C GLY A 431 16.16 -19.54 20.42
N VAL A 432 16.64 -18.35 20.05
CA VAL A 432 16.15 -17.11 20.67
C VAL A 432 14.75 -16.78 20.15
N PRO A 433 13.84 -16.24 20.98
CA PRO A 433 12.55 -15.76 20.51
C PRO A 433 12.74 -14.62 19.51
N VAL A 434 12.08 -14.73 18.35
CA VAL A 434 12.15 -13.72 17.28
C VAL A 434 10.76 -13.33 16.82
N CYS A 435 10.57 -12.06 16.52
CA CYS A 435 9.43 -11.51 15.79
C CYS A 435 9.93 -10.87 14.49
N TYR A 436 9.03 -10.59 13.54
CA TYR A 436 9.36 -9.77 12.38
C TYR A 436 8.62 -8.45 12.44
N LEU A 437 9.38 -7.37 12.34
CA LEU A 437 8.88 -6.01 12.30
C LEU A 437 8.89 -5.49 10.87
N ASN A 438 7.92 -4.68 10.47
CA ASN A 438 8.02 -3.90 9.23
C ASN A 438 9.01 -2.72 9.40
N GLU A 439 9.21 -1.94 8.35
CA GLU A 439 10.07 -0.74 8.34
C GLU A 439 9.58 0.35 9.33
N GLN A 440 8.31 0.29 9.74
CA GLN A 440 7.71 1.20 10.71
C GLN A 440 7.87 0.72 12.17
N GLY A 441 8.42 -0.48 12.38
CA GLY A 441 8.56 -1.13 13.68
C GLY A 441 7.32 -1.87 14.17
N ASP A 442 6.26 -2.00 13.35
CA ASP A 442 5.09 -2.79 13.68
C ASP A 442 5.39 -4.28 13.58
N THR A 443 4.92 -5.07 14.54
CA THR A 443 5.08 -6.52 14.53
C THR A 443 4.11 -7.19 13.56
N ILE A 444 4.63 -7.76 12.48
CA ILE A 444 3.87 -8.50 11.46
C ILE A 444 3.84 -10.00 11.77
N VAL A 445 4.96 -10.54 12.26
CA VAL A 445 5.04 -11.92 12.76
C VAL A 445 5.38 -11.85 14.24
N PRO A 446 4.48 -12.27 15.15
CA PRO A 446 4.70 -12.12 16.59
C PRO A 446 5.76 -13.08 17.12
N TYR A 447 6.34 -12.71 18.27
CA TYR A 447 7.21 -13.59 19.05
C TYR A 447 6.53 -14.93 19.32
N GLY A 448 7.30 -16.02 19.24
CA GLY A 448 6.81 -17.37 19.55
C GLY A 448 5.94 -18.00 18.47
N LYS A 449 5.66 -17.33 17.33
CA LYS A 449 5.01 -17.99 16.18
C LYS A 449 5.92 -19.06 15.56
N TYR A 450 7.21 -18.75 15.44
CA TYR A 450 8.22 -19.65 14.88
C TYR A 450 9.34 -19.89 15.89
N ARG A 451 9.96 -21.08 15.83
CA ARG A 451 11.07 -21.46 16.72
C ARG A 451 12.36 -20.72 16.40
N TYR A 452 12.58 -20.48 15.11
CA TYR A 452 13.83 -19.91 14.62
C TYR A 452 13.60 -19.18 13.30
N CYS A 453 14.25 -18.02 13.15
CA CYS A 453 14.31 -17.27 11.91
C CYS A 453 15.55 -17.67 11.10
N GLN A 454 15.36 -18.27 9.93
CA GLN A 454 16.49 -18.54 9.03
C GLN A 454 16.84 -17.31 8.19
N THR A 455 15.83 -16.51 7.85
CA THR A 455 15.99 -15.27 7.08
C THR A 455 15.71 -14.09 7.99
N ASP A 456 16.71 -13.29 8.31
CA ASP A 456 16.56 -12.11 9.17
C ASP A 456 15.83 -10.96 8.47
N THR A 457 16.04 -10.78 7.15
CA THR A 457 15.42 -9.69 6.38
C THR A 457 14.59 -10.24 5.22
N ILE A 458 13.27 -10.03 5.28
CA ILE A 458 12.29 -10.52 4.31
C ILE A 458 11.83 -9.37 3.43
N LYS A 459 12.35 -9.30 2.20
CA LYS A 459 11.86 -8.36 1.18
C LYS A 459 10.70 -8.93 0.36
N LYS A 460 10.70 -10.25 0.15
CA LYS A 460 9.70 -10.96 -0.65
C LYS A 460 9.36 -12.30 -0.01
N LEU A 461 10.37 -13.15 0.16
CA LEU A 461 10.27 -14.46 0.80
C LEU A 461 11.24 -14.54 1.98
N GLY A 462 10.80 -15.18 3.05
CA GLY A 462 11.58 -15.51 4.22
C GLY A 462 11.39 -16.96 4.61
N PHE A 463 12.37 -17.52 5.32
CA PHE A 463 12.33 -18.89 5.79
C PHE A 463 12.37 -18.93 7.32
N VAL A 464 11.45 -19.68 7.90
CA VAL A 464 11.26 -19.80 9.35
C VAL A 464 11.03 -21.26 9.72
N TYR A 465 11.37 -21.64 10.94
CA TYR A 465 11.16 -23.01 11.43
C TYR A 465 9.89 -23.13 12.26
N GLU A 466 9.12 -24.17 12.02
CA GLU A 466 7.94 -24.53 12.84
C GLU A 466 8.26 -24.52 14.33
N HIS A 467 7.30 -24.08 15.14
CA HIS A 467 7.39 -24.14 16.58
C HIS A 467 7.16 -25.57 17.12
N LYS A 468 8.04 -26.51 16.73
CA LYS A 468 8.03 -27.91 17.17
C LYS A 468 9.37 -28.29 17.82
N PRO A 469 9.35 -29.17 18.84
CA PRO A 469 10.55 -29.57 19.58
C PRO A 469 11.45 -30.57 18.81
N LYS A 470 10.89 -31.33 17.86
CA LYS A 470 11.62 -32.28 17.00
C LYS A 470 11.10 -32.17 15.56
N ASP A 471 11.99 -32.42 14.60
CA ASP A 471 11.68 -32.45 13.16
C ASP A 471 10.97 -31.20 12.63
N ALA A 472 11.33 -30.03 13.16
CA ALA A 472 10.77 -28.75 12.74
C ALA A 472 10.99 -28.54 11.24
N ARG A 473 9.88 -28.38 10.50
CA ARG A 473 9.92 -28.09 9.06
C ARG A 473 10.22 -26.63 8.82
N ILE A 474 10.81 -26.36 7.67
CA ILE A 474 11.04 -24.99 7.19
C ILE A 474 9.78 -24.54 6.46
N ILE A 475 9.25 -23.38 6.85
CA ILE A 475 8.11 -22.72 6.23
C ILE A 475 8.64 -21.52 5.43
N CYS A 476 8.19 -21.39 4.19
CA CYS A 476 8.36 -20.16 3.44
C CYS A 476 7.23 -19.20 3.80
N ILE A 477 7.59 -17.99 4.22
CA ILE A 477 6.65 -16.90 4.47
C ILE A 477 6.91 -15.74 3.51
N ASN A 478 5.86 -15.01 3.14
CA ASN A 478 6.04 -13.76 2.40
C ASN A 478 6.28 -12.56 3.35
N ASN A 479 6.48 -11.39 2.76
CA ASN A 479 6.66 -10.12 3.47
C ASN A 479 5.37 -9.56 4.13
N ALA A 480 4.27 -10.29 4.09
CA ALA A 480 3.08 -10.07 4.92
C ALA A 480 2.98 -11.08 6.08
N GLY A 481 4.00 -11.92 6.29
CA GLY A 481 4.00 -12.97 7.30
C GLY A 481 3.12 -14.19 6.97
N LYS A 482 2.60 -14.28 5.74
CA LYS A 482 1.77 -15.40 5.26
C LYS A 482 2.64 -16.60 4.93
N GLU A 483 2.29 -17.76 5.48
CA GLU A 483 2.88 -19.05 5.11
C GLU A 483 2.43 -19.45 3.70
N LEU A 484 3.39 -19.76 2.84
CA LEU A 484 3.14 -20.13 1.44
C LEU A 484 3.18 -21.65 1.25
N PHE A 485 4.25 -22.29 1.72
CA PHE A 485 4.49 -23.73 1.60
C PHE A 485 5.65 -24.15 2.51
N TYR A 486 5.78 -25.47 2.74
CA TYR A 486 6.99 -26.00 3.34
C TYR A 486 8.12 -26.01 2.31
N VAL A 487 9.34 -25.80 2.78
CA VAL A 487 10.54 -25.83 1.94
C VAL A 487 11.26 -27.14 2.16
N PHE A 488 11.70 -27.77 1.07
CA PHE A 488 12.51 -28.97 1.15
C PHE A 488 13.79 -28.66 1.95
N LYS A 489 14.06 -29.43 3.00
CA LYS A 489 15.27 -29.24 3.82
C LYS A 489 16.44 -29.92 3.14
N TYR A 490 17.50 -29.17 2.86
CA TYR A 490 18.76 -29.69 2.33
C TYR A 490 19.89 -29.37 3.31
N ASP A 491 20.61 -30.39 3.74
CA ASP A 491 21.58 -30.29 4.83
C ASP A 491 20.92 -29.70 6.11
N ASN A 492 21.37 -28.53 6.55
CA ASN A 492 20.86 -27.86 7.74
C ASN A 492 19.97 -26.63 7.42
N GLY A 493 19.54 -26.45 6.18
CA GLY A 493 18.81 -25.25 5.75
C GLY A 493 17.78 -25.46 4.62
N PRO A 494 17.20 -24.36 4.11
CA PRO A 494 16.29 -24.40 2.97
C PRO A 494 17.01 -24.84 1.69
N ASP A 495 16.28 -25.47 0.77
CA ASP A 495 16.81 -25.89 -0.52
C ASP A 495 17.38 -24.71 -1.33
N TYR A 496 18.45 -24.99 -2.08
CA TYR A 496 19.05 -23.98 -2.95
C TYR A 496 18.23 -23.78 -4.23
N ILE A 497 18.17 -22.53 -4.69
CA ILE A 497 17.59 -22.21 -5.99
C ILE A 497 18.53 -22.72 -7.09
N GLN A 498 18.01 -23.59 -7.95
CA GLN A 498 18.71 -24.11 -9.13
C GLN A 498 17.90 -23.80 -10.38
N GLU A 499 18.55 -23.10 -11.32
CA GLU A 499 17.95 -22.58 -12.55
C GLU A 499 16.61 -21.82 -12.36
N GLY A 500 16.51 -21.09 -11.25
CA GLY A 500 15.35 -20.26 -10.92
C GLY A 500 14.25 -20.97 -10.12
N LEU A 501 14.40 -22.25 -9.79
CA LEU A 501 13.43 -23.02 -9.01
C LEU A 501 14.07 -23.69 -7.78
N PHE A 502 13.32 -23.89 -6.71
CA PHE A 502 13.72 -24.69 -5.55
C PHE A 502 12.59 -25.66 -5.15
N ARG A 503 12.93 -26.74 -4.43
CA ARG A 503 11.95 -27.75 -4.05
C ARG A 503 11.12 -27.30 -2.85
N ILE A 504 9.81 -27.53 -2.96
CA ILE A 504 8.83 -27.25 -1.90
C ILE A 504 8.12 -28.54 -1.50
N MET A 505 7.43 -28.53 -0.36
CA MET A 505 6.67 -29.67 0.14
C MET A 505 5.26 -29.28 0.58
N ASN A 506 4.32 -30.22 0.46
CA ASN A 506 3.02 -30.14 1.13
C ASN A 506 3.06 -30.81 2.52
N GLU A 507 1.93 -30.83 3.22
CA GLU A 507 1.81 -31.45 4.55
C GLU A 507 2.16 -32.95 4.56
N ASP A 508 1.83 -33.67 3.49
CA ASP A 508 2.11 -35.10 3.30
C ASP A 508 3.58 -35.41 2.94
N GLY A 509 4.41 -34.36 2.77
CA GLY A 509 5.82 -34.49 2.38
C GLY A 509 6.05 -34.82 0.90
N LEU A 510 5.04 -34.64 0.04
CA LEU A 510 5.23 -34.67 -1.41
C LEU A 510 5.99 -33.43 -1.87
N VAL A 511 6.83 -33.59 -2.88
CA VAL A 511 7.74 -32.58 -3.41
C VAL A 511 7.16 -31.94 -4.66
N GLY A 512 7.28 -30.61 -4.73
CA GLY A 512 6.99 -29.77 -5.89
C GLY A 512 8.12 -28.76 -6.11
N PHE A 513 7.87 -27.74 -6.93
CA PHE A 513 8.84 -26.68 -7.23
C PHE A 513 8.19 -25.30 -7.23
N ALA A 514 8.89 -24.32 -6.65
CA ALA A 514 8.51 -22.91 -6.67
C ALA A 514 9.65 -22.03 -7.17
N ASP A 515 9.31 -20.85 -7.68
CA ASP A 515 10.28 -19.83 -8.08
C ASP A 515 10.68 -18.91 -6.91
N SER A 516 11.68 -18.06 -7.13
CA SER A 516 12.18 -17.10 -6.14
C SER A 516 11.20 -15.99 -5.74
N LEU A 517 10.03 -15.91 -6.38
CA LEU A 517 8.94 -15.00 -6.05
C LEU A 517 7.85 -15.68 -5.22
N GLY A 518 7.92 -17.00 -5.04
CA GLY A 518 6.97 -17.79 -4.26
C GLY A 518 5.83 -18.36 -5.12
N ASN A 519 5.93 -18.27 -6.45
CA ASN A 519 4.96 -18.89 -7.34
C ASN A 519 5.26 -20.38 -7.45
N VAL A 520 4.25 -21.21 -7.24
CA VAL A 520 4.37 -22.67 -7.40
C VAL A 520 4.39 -23.01 -8.89
N ALA A 521 5.57 -23.28 -9.44
CA ALA A 521 5.76 -23.70 -10.82
C ALA A 521 5.24 -25.12 -11.07
N ILE A 522 5.46 -26.03 -10.11
CA ILE A 522 5.00 -27.41 -10.17
C ILE A 522 4.44 -27.80 -8.81
N LYS A 523 3.14 -28.10 -8.75
CA LYS A 523 2.46 -28.47 -7.50
C LYS A 523 3.09 -29.73 -6.88
N PRO A 524 3.20 -29.80 -5.54
CA PRO A 524 3.65 -31.00 -4.84
C PRO A 524 2.91 -32.25 -5.28
N GLN A 525 3.64 -33.22 -5.84
CA GLN A 525 3.08 -34.47 -6.36
C GLN A 525 4.09 -35.62 -6.41
N PHE A 526 5.38 -35.32 -6.26
CA PHE A 526 6.44 -36.33 -6.35
C PHE A 526 6.81 -36.82 -4.97
N LYS A 527 7.07 -38.12 -4.80
CA LYS A 527 7.62 -38.63 -3.54
C LYS A 527 9.03 -38.12 -3.30
N PHE A 528 9.84 -38.06 -4.36
CA PHE A 528 11.18 -37.46 -4.33
C PHE A 528 11.47 -36.71 -5.61
N ALA A 529 12.25 -35.62 -5.48
CA ALA A 529 12.74 -34.84 -6.61
C ALA A 529 14.18 -34.37 -6.39
N TYR A 530 14.97 -34.33 -7.45
CA TYR A 530 16.26 -33.65 -7.51
C TYR A 530 16.07 -32.21 -8.03
N PRO A 531 17.02 -31.29 -7.76
CA PRO A 531 17.00 -29.95 -8.34
C PRO A 531 17.04 -29.99 -9.88
N PHE A 532 16.70 -28.86 -10.51
CA PHE A 532 16.83 -28.70 -11.95
C PHE A 532 18.29 -28.55 -12.37
N GLU A 533 18.70 -29.32 -13.37
CA GLU A 533 20.01 -29.22 -14.01
C GLU A 533 19.85 -29.46 -15.52
N HIS A 534 20.42 -28.58 -16.34
CA HIS A 534 20.30 -28.60 -17.80
C HIS A 534 18.84 -28.61 -18.26
N GLY A 535 17.98 -27.82 -17.60
CA GLY A 535 16.56 -27.67 -17.95
C GLY A 535 15.65 -28.84 -17.56
N LYS A 536 16.16 -29.85 -16.84
CA LYS A 536 15.39 -31.04 -16.41
C LYS A 536 15.61 -31.36 -14.93
N ALA A 537 14.60 -31.94 -14.29
CA ALA A 537 14.69 -32.47 -12.93
C ALA A 537 14.33 -33.96 -12.92
N LYS A 538 15.03 -34.74 -12.09
CA LYS A 538 14.78 -36.18 -11.93
C LYS A 538 13.81 -36.39 -10.77
N VAL A 539 12.66 -37.04 -11.00
CA VAL A 539 11.57 -37.18 -10.03
C VAL A 539 11.02 -38.61 -9.98
N THR A 540 10.33 -38.95 -8.89
CA THR A 540 9.61 -40.23 -8.77
C THR A 540 8.34 -40.06 -7.93
N PHE A 541 7.31 -40.86 -8.23
CA PHE A 541 6.02 -40.86 -7.53
C PHE A 541 5.94 -41.86 -6.38
N SER A 542 6.89 -42.78 -6.29
CA SER A 542 6.92 -43.86 -5.29
C SER A 542 8.34 -44.07 -4.76
N GLY A 543 8.50 -44.80 -3.66
CA GLY A 543 9.80 -45.18 -3.13
C GLY A 543 9.94 -44.97 -1.63
N GLU A 544 10.92 -45.65 -1.04
CA GLU A 544 11.26 -45.59 0.38
C GLU A 544 12.71 -45.11 0.56
N ASN A 545 12.94 -44.21 1.53
CA ASN A 545 14.27 -43.89 1.99
C ASN A 545 14.75 -45.02 2.91
N LYS A 546 15.74 -45.81 2.48
CA LYS A 546 16.39 -46.81 3.34
C LYS A 546 17.70 -46.26 3.88
N VAL A 547 17.90 -46.37 5.19
CA VAL A 547 19.18 -46.02 5.85
C VAL A 547 20.26 -46.96 5.33
N ILE A 548 21.42 -46.42 4.94
CA ILE A 548 22.60 -47.23 4.63
C ILE A 548 23.09 -47.85 5.94
N PRO A 549 23.27 -49.17 6.02
CA PRO A 549 23.87 -49.82 7.19
C PRO A 549 25.18 -49.14 7.59
N ASP A 550 25.46 -49.03 8.89
CA ASP A 550 26.66 -48.39 9.46
C ASP A 550 26.79 -46.85 9.30
N SER A 551 25.79 -46.18 8.70
CA SER A 551 25.79 -44.72 8.57
C SER A 551 25.28 -43.94 9.79
N LYS A 552 24.93 -44.62 10.89
CA LYS A 552 24.23 -44.03 12.06
C LYS A 552 22.97 -43.22 11.70
N GLY A 553 22.35 -43.47 10.54
CA GLY A 553 21.18 -42.73 10.07
C GLY A 553 21.51 -41.51 9.20
N GLU A 554 22.78 -41.21 8.92
CA GLU A 554 23.17 -40.02 8.15
C GLU A 554 23.08 -40.20 6.63
N LYS A 555 23.16 -41.44 6.14
CA LYS A 555 23.13 -41.73 4.71
C LYS A 555 21.95 -42.62 4.38
N HIS A 556 21.18 -42.21 3.39
CA HIS A 556 20.05 -42.98 2.88
C HIS A 556 20.26 -43.30 1.41
N TYR A 557 19.88 -44.50 0.98
CA TYR A 557 19.71 -44.84 -0.42
C TYR A 557 18.23 -45.08 -0.72
N ARG A 558 17.79 -44.64 -1.90
CA ARG A 558 16.39 -44.79 -2.33
C ARG A 558 16.27 -46.12 -3.07
N ASN A 559 15.54 -47.06 -2.48
CA ASN A 559 15.34 -48.39 -3.07
C ASN A 559 14.29 -48.32 -4.18
N ASN A 560 14.66 -48.83 -5.36
CA ASN A 560 13.91 -48.94 -6.62
C ASN A 560 12.59 -48.18 -6.75
N SER A 561 12.62 -47.17 -7.60
CA SER A 561 11.45 -46.42 -8.05
C SER A 561 11.67 -46.06 -9.51
N ASP A 562 10.65 -46.17 -10.35
CA ASP A 562 10.70 -45.61 -11.70
C ASP A 562 11.00 -44.11 -11.57
N TRP A 563 12.13 -43.68 -12.11
CA TRP A 563 12.52 -42.28 -12.15
C TRP A 563 12.13 -41.70 -13.50
N TYR A 564 11.70 -40.46 -13.49
CA TYR A 564 11.29 -39.73 -14.66
C TYR A 564 12.08 -38.43 -14.73
N TYR A 565 12.38 -37.97 -15.93
CA TYR A 565 12.83 -36.59 -16.13
C TYR A 565 11.64 -35.71 -16.46
N ILE A 566 11.50 -34.59 -15.77
CA ILE A 566 10.51 -33.56 -16.07
C ILE A 566 11.19 -32.27 -16.55
N ASN A 567 10.50 -31.51 -17.41
CA ASN A 567 10.88 -30.14 -17.74
C ASN A 567 10.33 -29.15 -16.69
N LYS A 568 10.67 -27.85 -16.82
CA LYS A 568 10.24 -26.79 -15.89
C LYS A 568 8.72 -26.58 -15.80
N ASN A 569 7.95 -27.12 -16.74
CA ASN A 569 6.49 -27.11 -16.72
C ASN A 569 5.90 -28.37 -16.05
N GLY A 570 6.74 -29.24 -15.48
CA GLY A 570 6.32 -30.49 -14.85
C GLY A 570 5.97 -31.61 -15.82
N LYS A 571 6.16 -31.43 -17.13
CA LYS A 571 5.89 -32.47 -18.13
C LYS A 571 7.02 -33.48 -18.15
N ILE A 572 6.69 -34.76 -18.07
CA ILE A 572 7.64 -35.86 -18.23
C ILE A 572 8.18 -35.85 -19.65
N ILE A 573 9.51 -35.83 -19.79
CA ILE A 573 10.22 -35.73 -21.06
C ILE A 573 11.04 -36.97 -21.41
N ASN A 574 11.29 -37.89 -20.48
CA ASN A 574 11.85 -39.23 -20.73
C ASN A 574 11.67 -40.14 -19.49
N LYS A 575 11.60 -41.46 -19.72
CA LYS A 575 11.62 -42.51 -18.70
C LYS A 575 13.05 -42.99 -18.44
#